data_AF-A0A3D4UL06-F1
#
_entry.id   AF-A0A3D4UL06-F1
#
_cell.length_a   1.000
_cell.length_b   1.000
_cell.length_c   1.000
_cell.angle_alpha   90.00
_cell.angle_beta   90.00
_cell.angle_gamma   90.00
#
_symmetry.space_group_name_H-M   'P 1'
#
loop_
_entity.id
_entity.type
_entity.pdbx_description
1 polymer ?
#
loop_
_entity_poly.entity_id
_entity_poly.type
_entity_poly.pdbx_seq_one_letter_code
_entity_poly.pdbx_strand_id
1 'polypeptide(L)' 'TLQLAKAATAIGVHALFVECHPNPKEAWSDGATQVGFEMFEEIIASAAKIRSV' A
#
# COMPACT_ATOMS: atom_id res chain seq x y z
N THR A 1 -4.90 -1.45 -5.02
CA THR A 1 -3.57 -1.47 -4.39
C THR A 1 -3.40 -2.57 -3.35
N LEU A 2 -4.28 -2.72 -2.35
CA LEU A 2 -4.14 -3.71 -1.28
C LEU A 2 -3.90 -5.16 -1.76
N GLN A 3 -4.68 -5.63 -2.74
CA GLN A 3 -4.52 -7.00 -3.28
C GLN A 3 -3.13 -7.23 -3.88
N LEU A 4 -2.59 -6.24 -4.60
CA LEU A 4 -1.25 -6.31 -5.19
C LEU A 4 -0.16 -6.29 -4.12
N ALA A 5 -0.30 -5.45 -3.09
CA ALA A 5 0.64 -5.40 -1.98
C ALA A 5 0.71 -6.73 -1.22
N LYS A 6 -0.44 -7.36 -0.96
CA LYS A 6 -0.52 -8.69 -0.34
C LYS A 6 0.14 -9.76 -1.21
N ALA A 7 -0.15 -9.79 -2.51
CA ALA A 7 0.44 -10.74 -3.43
C ALA A 7 1.97 -10.56 -3.55
N ALA A 8 2.45 -9.32 -3.70
CA ALA A 8 3.88 -9.02 -3.76
C ALA A 8 4.60 -9.46 -2.48
N THR A 9 4.01 -9.18 -1.30
CA THR A 9 4.56 -9.64 -0.02
C THR A 9 4.63 -11.16 0.05
N ALA A 10 3.57 -11.87 -0.35
CA ALA A 10 3.52 -13.32 -0.34
C ALA A 10 4.52 -13.98 -1.31
N ILE A 11 4.82 -13.33 -2.43
CA ILE A 11 5.84 -13.78 -3.39
C ILE A 11 7.27 -13.57 -2.83
N GLY A 12 7.44 -12.74 -1.79
CA GLY A 12 8.71 -12.54 -1.11
C GLY A 12 9.52 -11.35 -1.64
N VAL A 13 8.88 -10.28 -2.10
CA VAL A 13 9.60 -9.05 -2.46
C VAL A 13 10.34 -8.47 -1.25
N HIS A 14 11.49 -7.85 -1.50
CA HIS A 14 12.30 -7.24 -0.44
C HIS A 14 11.65 -5.99 0.17
N ALA A 15 10.88 -5.25 -0.62
CA ALA A 15 10.25 -4.00 -0.20
C ALA A 15 8.96 -3.72 -0.99
N LEU A 16 8.09 -2.92 -0.38
CA LEU A 16 6.94 -2.30 -1.03
C LEU A 16 7.17 -0.79 -1.09
N PHE A 17 6.92 -0.18 -2.24
CA PHE A 17 6.83 1.27 -2.41
C PHE A 17 5.35 1.61 -2.68
N VAL A 18 4.79 2.52 -1.89
CA VAL A 18 3.38 2.90 -1.97
C VAL A 18 3.27 4.42 -1.85
N GLU A 19 2.69 5.06 -2.85
CA GLU A 19 2.38 6.48 -2.80
C GLU A 19 1.12 6.70 -1.96
N CYS A 20 1.14 7.70 -1.09
CA CYS A 20 0.00 8.00 -0.22
C CYS A 20 -0.22 9.51 -0.10
N HIS A 21 -1.47 9.89 0.11
CA HIS A 21 -1.88 11.27 0.34
C HIS A 21 -3.13 11.31 1.23
N PRO A 22 -3.28 12.28 2.14
CA PRO A 22 -4.46 12.40 3.00
C PRO A 22 -5.77 12.54 2.21
N ASN A 23 -5.71 13.17 1.03
CA ASN A 23 -6.83 13.29 0.11
C ASN A 23 -6.37 13.11 -1.35
N PRO A 24 -6.33 11.87 -1.90
CA PRO A 24 -5.76 11.62 -3.22
C PRO A 24 -6.37 12.47 -4.36
N LYS A 25 -7.62 12.92 -4.20
CA LYS A 25 -8.29 13.79 -5.20
C LYS A 25 -7.70 15.19 -5.30
N GLU A 26 -7.02 15.66 -4.25
CA GLU A 26 -6.39 16.98 -4.20
C GLU A 26 -4.87 16.92 -4.43
N ALA A 27 -4.34 15.73 -4.73
CA ALA A 27 -2.92 15.56 -5.00
C ALA A 27 -2.52 16.31 -6.27
N TRP A 28 -1.41 17.05 -6.18
CA TRP A 28 -0.87 17.80 -7.33
C TRP A 28 -0.23 16.92 -8.40
N SER A 29 0.08 15.66 -8.06
CA SER A 29 0.55 14.62 -8.98
C SER A 29 -0.01 13.28 -8.55
N ASP A 30 -0.29 12.41 -9.53
CA ASP A 30 -0.53 10.98 -9.32
C ASP A 30 -1.64 10.62 -8.31
N GLY A 31 -2.63 11.51 -8.14
CA GLY A 31 -3.76 11.28 -7.24
C GLY A 31 -4.58 10.02 -7.55
N ALA A 32 -4.52 9.53 -8.80
CA ALA A 32 -5.17 8.29 -9.21
C ALA A 32 -4.47 7.02 -8.71
N THR A 33 -3.17 7.08 -8.39
CA THR A 33 -2.36 5.93 -7.91
C THR A 33 -2.11 5.98 -6.40
N GLN A 34 -2.18 7.16 -5.80
CA GLN A 34 -2.04 7.35 -4.37
C GLN A 34 -3.19 6.71 -3.57
N VAL A 35 -2.85 6.11 -2.43
CA VAL A 35 -3.82 5.61 -1.46
C VAL A 35 -4.04 6.61 -0.31
N GLY A 36 -5.24 6.59 0.28
CA GLY A 36 -5.52 7.30 1.53
C GLY A 36 -4.88 6.62 2.75
N PHE A 37 -4.80 7.33 3.87
CA PHE A 37 -4.15 6.83 5.09
C PHE A 37 -4.80 5.56 5.67
N GLU A 38 -6.13 5.45 5.65
CA GLU A 38 -6.81 4.23 6.13
C GLU A 38 -6.39 3.00 5.32
N MET A 39 -6.33 3.11 4.00
CA MET A 39 -5.88 2.00 3.13
C MET A 39 -4.38 1.74 3.28
N PHE A 40 -3.56 2.78 3.52
CA PHE A 40 -2.14 2.61 3.78
C PHE A 40 -1.89 1.82 5.08
N GLU A 41 -2.64 2.11 6.14
CA GLU A 41 -2.61 1.35 7.39
C GLU A 41 -3.00 -0.12 7.16
N GLU A 42 -4.06 -0.37 6.39
CA GLU A 42 -4.49 -1.73 6.03
C GLU A 42 -3.42 -2.49 5.23
N ILE A 43 -2.72 -1.81 4.31
CA ILE A 43 -1.60 -2.38 3.53
C ILE A 43 -0.47 -2.79 4.47
N ILE A 44 -0.04 -1.92 5.38
CA ILE A 44 1.06 -2.23 6.31
C ILE A 44 0.68 -3.38 7.23
N ALA A 45 -0.50 -3.34 7.84
CA ALA A 45 -0.97 -4.39 8.74
C ALA A 45 -1.05 -5.75 8.03
N SER A 46 -1.59 -5.77 6.81
CA SER A 46 -1.70 -6.99 6.00
C SER A 46 -0.32 -7.52 5.58
N ALA A 47 0.59 -6.66 5.13
CA ALA A 47 1.93 -7.05 4.71
C ALA A 47 2.76 -7.57 5.89
N ALA A 48 2.69 -6.92 7.06
CA ALA A 48 3.36 -7.38 8.28
C ALA A 48 2.88 -8.78 8.70
N LYS A 49 1.56 -9.03 8.65
CA LYS A 49 0.98 -10.34 8.96
C LYS A 49 1.41 -11.44 7.98
N ILE A 50 1.50 -11.12 6.69
CA ILE A 50 1.97 -12.07 5.66
C ILE A 50 3.47 -12.32 5.82
N ARG A 51 4.28 -11.33 6.18
CA ARG A 51 5.72 -11.48 6.37
C ARG A 51 6.10 -12.24 7.66
N SER A 52 5.19 -12.31 8.64
CA SER A 52 5.44 -13.00 9.90
C SER A 52 5.24 -14.52 9.86
N VAL A 53 4.72 -15.06 8.75
CA VAL A 53 4.66 -16.52 8.49
C VAL A 53 5.87 -16.97 7.68
#